data_AF-A0A1F5ZA09-F1
#
_entry.id   AF-A0A1F5ZA09-F1
#
_cell.length_a   1.000
_cell.length_b   1.000
_cell.length_c   1.000
_cell.angle_alpha   90.00
_cell.angle_beta   90.00
_cell.angle_gamma   90.00
#
_symmetry.space_group_name_H-M   'P 1'
#
loop_
_entity.id
_entity.type
_entity.pdbx_description
1 polymer ?
#
loop_
_entity_poly.entity_id
_entity_poly.type
_entity_poly.pdbx_seq_one_letter_code
_entity_poly.pdbx_strand_id
1 'polypeptide(L)'
;MITGGHIAVSYLLAESAKSLGIHLTNNEVIGIIIAGNITDIDFFAGFLNGKTGEAHHQNITHTPFGILLIWGVMNLVFHPISYVSLLLLLSLLIHLILDDVGYWAYRTGIYKLAVNPQVNWLYPFTQFHKQPLITSNKVVLRNYIFKAWPIALAEGILIVLAIIIFIVRNLT
;
A
#
# COMPACT_ATOMS: atom_id res chain seq x y z
N MET A 1 -1.38 -4.96 6.08
CA MET A 1 0.09 -4.89 5.99
C MET A 1 0.66 -4.03 7.10
N ILE A 2 1.99 -3.93 7.28
CA ILE A 2 2.57 -2.93 8.19
C ILE A 2 2.81 -1.65 7.38
N THR A 3 2.31 -0.51 7.87
CA THR A 3 2.45 0.82 7.24
C THR A 3 3.88 1.12 6.78
N GLY A 4 4.90 0.58 7.44
CA GLY A 4 6.30 0.71 7.06
C GLY A 4 6.63 0.24 5.63
N GLY A 5 6.02 -0.85 5.16
CA GLY A 5 6.23 -1.35 3.80
C GLY A 5 5.65 -0.41 2.73
N HIS A 6 4.46 0.14 2.98
CA HIS A 6 3.81 1.14 2.12
C HIS A 6 4.57 2.47 2.06
N ILE A 7 5.11 2.92 3.20
CA ILE A 7 6.02 4.08 3.24
C ILE A 7 7.27 3.80 2.41
N ALA A 8 7.91 2.65 2.62
CA ALA A 8 9.15 2.29 1.94
C ALA A 8 8.98 2.23 0.43
N VAL A 9 7.94 1.54 -0.08
CA VAL A 9 7.73 1.43 -1.53
C VAL A 9 7.38 2.77 -2.17
N SER A 10 6.64 3.63 -1.47
CA SER A 10 6.27 4.96 -1.98
C SER A 10 7.48 5.88 -2.04
N TYR A 11 8.38 5.79 -1.07
CA TYR A 11 9.67 6.46 -1.12
C TYR A 11 10.55 5.94 -2.27
N LEU A 12 10.65 4.62 -2.42
CA LEU A 12 11.42 3.99 -3.51
C LEU A 12 10.89 4.37 -4.89
N LEU A 13 9.57 4.51 -5.05
CA LEU A 13 8.95 5.02 -6.28
C LEU A 13 9.46 6.44 -6.59
N ALA A 14 9.44 7.34 -5.60
CA ALA A 14 9.91 8.71 -5.78
C ALA A 14 11.40 8.78 -6.10
N GLU A 15 12.24 7.99 -5.44
CA GLU A 15 13.68 7.93 -5.73
C GLU A 15 13.99 7.30 -7.08
N SER A 16 13.18 6.33 -7.52
CA SER A 16 13.30 5.75 -8.86
C SER A 16 13.01 6.80 -9.94
N ALA A 17 11.95 7.60 -9.76
CA ALA A 17 11.64 8.72 -10.65
C ALA A 17 12.79 9.74 -10.74
N LYS A 18 13.39 10.12 -9.59
CA LYS A 18 14.59 10.99 -9.57
C LYS A 18 15.77 10.37 -10.32
N SER A 19 15.97 9.07 -10.18
CA SER A 19 17.06 8.34 -10.85
C SER A 19 16.87 8.27 -12.38
N LEU A 20 15.63 8.43 -12.85
CA LEU A 20 15.27 8.58 -14.27
C LEU A 20 15.29 10.04 -14.76
N GLY A 21 15.79 10.99 -13.94
CA GLY A 21 15.92 12.40 -14.31
C GLY A 21 14.70 13.27 -13.99
N ILE A 22 13.68 12.75 -13.32
CA ILE A 22 12.54 13.56 -12.88
C ILE A 22 12.91 14.37 -11.64
N HIS A 23 12.92 15.70 -11.75
CA HIS A 23 13.16 16.56 -10.61
C HIS A 23 11.94 16.60 -9.68
N LEU A 24 12.11 16.06 -8.46
CA LEU A 24 11.12 16.09 -7.40
C LEU A 24 11.66 16.87 -6.20
N THR A 25 10.89 17.86 -5.76
CA THR A 25 11.07 18.56 -4.49
C THR A 25 10.76 17.64 -3.31
N ASN A 26 11.27 17.98 -2.12
CA ASN A 26 11.00 17.21 -0.91
C ASN A 26 9.49 17.15 -0.58
N ASN A 27 8.74 18.22 -0.87
CA ASN A 27 7.30 18.25 -0.65
C ASN A 27 6.56 17.29 -1.59
N GLU A 28 7.00 17.16 -2.85
CA GLU A 28 6.42 16.20 -3.78
C GLU A 28 6.74 14.75 -3.35
N VAL A 29 7.96 14.49 -2.87
CA VAL A 29 8.31 13.17 -2.29
C VAL A 29 7.43 12.84 -1.10
N ILE A 30 7.26 13.77 -0.16
CA ILE A 30 6.39 13.60 1.00
C ILE A 30 4.94 13.38 0.54
N GLY A 31 4.46 14.14 -0.45
CA GLY A 31 3.13 14.00 -1.02
C GLY A 31 2.90 12.60 -1.63
N ILE A 32 3.89 12.06 -2.34
CA ILE A 32 3.87 10.69 -2.88
C ILE A 32 3.79 9.67 -1.74
N ILE A 33 4.61 9.82 -0.69
CA ILE A 33 4.57 8.92 0.47
C ILE A 33 3.20 8.97 1.16
N ILE A 34 2.64 10.16 1.38
CA ILE A 34 1.32 10.33 1.98
C ILE A 34 0.25 9.69 1.10
N ALA A 35 0.31 9.87 -0.22
CA ALA A 35 -0.64 9.28 -1.16
C ALA A 35 -0.69 7.75 -0.99
N GLY A 36 0.45 7.07 -1.01
CA GLY A 36 0.52 5.61 -0.84
C GLY A 36 0.12 5.09 0.55
N ASN A 37 -0.21 5.96 1.51
CA ASN A 37 -0.65 5.57 2.85
C ASN A 37 -2.04 6.15 3.20
N ILE A 38 -2.62 7.01 2.36
CA ILE A 38 -3.90 7.66 2.65
C ILE A 38 -5.06 6.66 2.68
N THR A 39 -4.92 5.57 1.93
CA THR A 39 -5.87 4.45 1.87
C THR A 39 -6.02 3.76 3.23
N ASP A 40 -4.94 3.68 4.02
CA ASP A 40 -4.90 3.08 5.35
C ASP A 40 -5.51 3.96 6.45
N ILE A 41 -5.91 5.21 6.17
CA ILE A 41 -6.47 6.09 7.21
C ILE A 41 -7.81 5.53 7.74
N ASP A 42 -8.53 4.79 6.91
CA ASP A 42 -9.78 4.13 7.30
C ASP A 42 -9.57 3.02 8.34
N PHE A 43 -8.37 2.44 8.44
CA PHE A 43 -8.00 1.52 9.51
C PHE A 43 -8.06 2.23 10.86
N PHE A 44 -7.54 3.45 10.98
CA PHE A 44 -7.61 4.22 12.23
C PHE A 44 -9.05 4.46 12.67
N ALA A 45 -9.92 4.85 11.73
CA ALA A 45 -11.35 5.03 12.01
C ALA A 45 -12.03 3.70 12.39
N GLY A 46 -11.66 2.59 11.76
CA GLY A 46 -12.13 1.26 12.11
C GLY A 46 -11.68 0.80 13.49
N PHE A 47 -10.41 1.04 13.83
CA PHE A 47 -9.80 0.69 15.10
C PHE A 47 -10.50 1.38 16.28
N LEU A 48 -10.81 2.67 16.15
CA LEU A 48 -11.58 3.43 17.15
C LEU A 48 -12.99 2.84 17.39
N ASN A 49 -13.55 2.15 16.40
CA ASN A 49 -14.84 1.48 16.48
C ASN A 49 -14.73 -0.02 16.85
N GLY A 50 -13.57 -0.46 17.35
CA GLY A 50 -13.35 -1.84 17.79
C GLY A 50 -13.18 -2.86 16.65
N LYS A 51 -13.03 -2.40 15.40
CA LYS A 51 -12.70 -3.29 14.27
C LYS A 51 -11.22 -3.64 14.30
N THR A 52 -10.89 -4.83 13.80
CA THR A 52 -9.50 -5.27 13.68
C THR A 52 -8.83 -4.70 12.44
N GLY A 53 -7.50 -4.77 12.45
CA GLY A 53 -6.68 -4.26 11.36
C GLY A 53 -7.03 -4.81 9.99
N GLU A 54 -7.48 -6.05 9.89
CA GLU A 54 -7.84 -6.68 8.61
C GLU A 54 -9.14 -6.12 8.00
N ALA A 55 -10.02 -5.51 8.80
CA ALA A 55 -11.37 -5.17 8.36
C ALA A 55 -11.43 -4.07 7.30
N HIS A 56 -10.44 -3.18 7.26
CA HIS A 56 -10.44 -2.05 6.33
C HIS A 56 -10.23 -2.44 4.86
N HIS A 57 -9.62 -3.60 4.58
CA HIS A 57 -9.52 -4.13 3.22
C HIS A 57 -10.89 -4.49 2.61
N GLN A 58 -11.96 -4.50 3.41
CA GLN A 58 -13.34 -4.65 2.92
C GLN A 58 -14.00 -3.31 2.53
N ASN A 59 -13.26 -2.20 2.60
CA ASN A 59 -13.75 -0.87 2.24
C ASN A 59 -13.44 -0.51 0.77
N ILE A 60 -14.19 0.45 0.24
CA ILE A 60 -14.03 0.95 -1.14
C ILE A 60 -12.65 1.56 -1.41
N THR A 61 -12.01 2.11 -0.38
CA THR A 61 -10.64 2.64 -0.37
C THR A 61 -9.60 1.63 -0.86
N HIS A 62 -9.83 0.33 -0.64
CA HIS A 62 -8.95 -0.77 -1.05
C HIS A 62 -9.44 -1.44 -2.34
N THR A 63 -9.82 -0.62 -3.33
CA THR A 63 -10.22 -1.04 -4.67
C THR A 63 -9.65 -0.10 -5.73
N PRO A 64 -9.38 -0.54 -6.97
CA PRO A 64 -8.90 0.37 -8.03
C PRO A 64 -9.85 1.55 -8.26
N PHE A 65 -11.16 1.33 -8.15
CA PHE A 65 -12.14 2.41 -8.24
C PHE A 65 -11.98 3.44 -7.12
N GLY A 66 -11.83 2.99 -5.86
CA GLY A 66 -11.56 3.88 -4.74
C GLY A 66 -10.26 4.66 -4.89
N ILE A 67 -9.20 4.02 -5.39
CA ILE A 67 -7.94 4.67 -5.73
C ILE A 67 -8.16 5.79 -6.75
N LEU A 68 -8.92 5.55 -7.82
CA LEU A 68 -9.21 6.57 -8.83
C LEU A 68 -9.98 7.75 -8.24
N LEU A 69 -10.91 7.52 -7.31
CA LEU A 69 -11.62 8.58 -6.61
C LEU A 69 -10.68 9.41 -5.72
N ILE A 70 -9.86 8.74 -4.90
CA ILE A 70 -8.86 9.40 -4.03
C ILE A 70 -7.89 10.23 -4.88
N TRP A 71 -7.34 9.63 -5.94
CA TRP A 71 -6.46 10.31 -6.88
C TRP A 71 -7.13 11.52 -7.53
N GLY A 72 -8.39 11.39 -7.96
CA GLY A 72 -9.18 12.50 -8.49
C GLY A 72 -9.31 13.65 -7.50
N VAL A 73 -9.66 13.36 -6.25
CA VAL A 73 -9.74 14.37 -5.17
C VAL A 73 -8.38 15.04 -4.94
N MET A 74 -7.29 14.27 -4.88
CA MET A 74 -5.94 14.83 -4.72
C MET A 74 -5.58 15.78 -5.88
N ASN A 75 -5.92 15.43 -7.11
CA ASN A 75 -5.69 16.31 -8.27
C ASN A 75 -6.53 17.59 -8.23
N LEU A 76 -7.78 17.48 -7.78
CA LEU A 76 -8.68 18.62 -7.64
C LEU A 76 -8.26 19.58 -6.52
N VAL A 77 -7.69 19.08 -5.43
CA VAL A 77 -7.30 19.89 -4.26
C VAL A 77 -5.90 20.47 -4.41
N PHE A 78 -4.94 19.68 -4.87
CA PHE A 78 -3.52 20.07 -4.86
C PHE A 78 -3.01 20.55 -6.22
N HIS A 79 -3.77 20.33 -7.30
CA HIS A 79 -3.39 20.69 -8.67
C HIS A 79 -1.93 20.32 -9.05
N PRO A 80 -1.49 19.07 -8.80
CA PRO A 80 -0.12 18.67 -9.10
C PRO A 80 0.12 18.70 -10.62
N ILE A 81 1.35 19.02 -11.01
CA ILE A 81 1.81 18.86 -12.39
C ILE A 81 1.72 17.39 -12.83
N SER A 82 1.62 17.15 -14.14
CA SER A 82 1.21 15.85 -14.69
C SER A 82 2.05 14.67 -14.23
N TYR A 83 3.38 14.82 -14.15
CA TYR A 83 4.24 13.71 -13.70
C TYR A 83 4.08 13.42 -12.21
N VAL A 84 3.87 14.44 -11.37
CA VAL A 84 3.57 14.25 -9.95
C VAL A 84 2.22 13.58 -9.80
N SER A 85 1.21 14.04 -10.53
CA SER A 85 -0.12 13.40 -10.57
C SER A 85 -0.03 11.90 -10.88
N LEU A 86 0.79 11.53 -11.87
CA LEU A 86 1.03 10.13 -12.22
C LEU A 86 1.72 9.36 -11.09
N LEU A 87 2.73 9.96 -10.44
CA LEU A 87 3.42 9.32 -9.30
C LEU A 87 2.51 9.14 -8.09
N LEU A 88 1.57 10.05 -7.83
CA LEU A 88 0.53 9.88 -6.80
C LEU A 88 -0.37 8.69 -7.13
N LEU A 89 -0.83 8.57 -8.39
CA LEU A 89 -1.63 7.42 -8.83
C LEU A 89 -0.85 6.11 -8.70
N LEU A 90 0.40 6.09 -9.13
CA LEU A 90 1.25 4.90 -9.05
C LEU A 90 1.50 4.49 -7.60
N SER A 91 1.72 5.44 -6.70
CA SER A 91 1.89 5.15 -5.27
C SER A 91 0.64 4.52 -4.66
N LEU A 92 -0.54 5.06 -4.98
CA LEU A 92 -1.83 4.50 -4.57
C LEU A 92 -2.09 3.10 -5.16
N LEU A 93 -1.71 2.85 -6.41
CA LEU A 93 -1.87 1.54 -7.05
C LEU A 93 -0.89 0.50 -6.50
N ILE A 94 0.36 0.90 -6.26
CA ILE A 94 1.38 0.04 -5.67
C ILE A 94 0.97 -0.41 -4.27
N HIS A 95 0.32 0.45 -3.50
CA HIS A 95 -0.29 0.08 -2.22
C HIS A 95 -1.22 -1.14 -2.37
N LEU A 96 -2.22 -1.07 -3.27
CA LEU A 96 -3.11 -2.22 -3.53
C LEU A 96 -2.36 -3.46 -4.01
N ILE A 97 -1.33 -3.28 -4.85
CA ILE A 97 -0.52 -4.41 -5.32
C ILE A 97 0.15 -5.09 -4.14
N LEU A 98 0.71 -4.32 -3.20
CA LEU A 98 1.37 -4.89 -2.04
C LEU A 98 0.39 -5.61 -1.11
N ASP A 99 -0.80 -5.06 -0.86
CA ASP A 99 -1.84 -5.73 -0.06
C ASP A 99 -2.17 -7.12 -0.59
N ASP A 100 -2.11 -7.29 -1.92
CA ASP A 100 -2.39 -8.56 -2.58
C ASP A 100 -1.14 -9.40 -2.93
N VAL A 101 0.09 -8.99 -2.56
CA VAL A 101 1.31 -9.77 -2.87
C VAL A 101 1.22 -11.22 -2.39
N GLY A 102 0.65 -11.45 -1.20
CA GLY A 102 0.46 -12.81 -0.68
C GLY A 102 -0.49 -13.65 -1.53
N TYR A 103 -1.56 -13.03 -2.05
CA TYR A 103 -2.50 -13.68 -2.96
C TYR A 103 -1.80 -14.03 -4.29
N TRP A 104 -1.02 -13.11 -4.85
CA TRP A 104 -0.26 -13.36 -6.09
C TRP A 104 0.80 -14.44 -5.90
N ALA A 105 1.52 -14.43 -4.77
CA ALA A 105 2.49 -15.47 -4.43
C ALA A 105 1.82 -16.85 -4.31
N TYR A 106 0.61 -16.93 -3.75
CA TYR A 106 -0.18 -18.15 -3.73
C TYR A 106 -0.60 -18.59 -5.15
N ARG A 107 -1.19 -17.69 -5.94
CA ARG A 107 -1.66 -17.99 -7.31
C ARG A 107 -0.56 -18.43 -8.26
N THR A 108 0.67 -17.95 -8.07
CA THR A 108 1.86 -18.32 -8.87
C THR A 108 2.57 -19.57 -8.35
N GLY A 109 2.11 -20.16 -7.24
CA GLY A 109 2.69 -21.37 -6.64
C GLY A 109 3.97 -21.14 -5.84
N ILE A 110 4.43 -19.88 -5.70
CA ILE A 110 5.56 -19.50 -4.83
C ILE A 110 5.19 -19.74 -3.36
N TYR A 111 3.91 -19.55 -3.01
CA TYR A 111 3.39 -19.78 -1.68
C TYR A 111 2.32 -20.89 -1.65
N LYS A 112 2.41 -21.80 -0.70
CA LYS A 112 1.56 -23.00 -0.65
C LYS A 112 0.28 -22.82 0.18
N LEU A 113 0.24 -21.85 1.08
CA LEU A 113 -0.94 -21.60 1.90
C LEU A 113 -1.90 -20.72 1.12
N ALA A 114 -3.17 -21.14 1.09
CA ALA A 114 -4.23 -20.35 0.48
C ALA A 114 -4.35 -19.00 1.21
N VAL A 115 -4.16 -17.93 0.43
CA VAL A 115 -4.37 -16.56 0.87
C VAL A 115 -5.59 -16.05 0.12
N ASN A 116 -6.53 -15.44 0.83
CA ASN A 116 -7.67 -14.80 0.18
C ASN A 116 -7.25 -13.43 -0.38
N PRO A 117 -7.84 -12.98 -1.49
CA PRO A 117 -7.60 -11.64 -1.99
C PRO A 117 -8.05 -10.60 -0.97
N GLN A 118 -7.20 -9.60 -0.73
CA GLN A 118 -7.47 -8.45 0.12
C GLN A 118 -8.05 -7.30 -0.70
N VAL A 119 -7.67 -7.20 -1.98
CA VAL A 119 -8.17 -6.18 -2.91
C VAL A 119 -9.26 -6.75 -3.80
N ASN A 120 -10.35 -5.99 -3.98
CA ASN A 120 -11.31 -6.27 -5.05
C ASN A 120 -10.96 -5.49 -6.32
N TRP A 121 -10.16 -6.12 -7.19
CA TRP A 121 -9.71 -5.53 -8.45
C TRP A 121 -10.82 -5.20 -9.45
N LEU A 122 -11.97 -5.86 -9.35
CA LEU A 122 -13.07 -5.72 -10.32
C LEU A 122 -14.26 -4.93 -9.77
N TYR A 123 -14.14 -4.31 -8.59
CA TYR A 123 -15.15 -3.38 -8.09
C TYR A 123 -15.29 -2.18 -9.06
N PRO A 124 -16.50 -1.66 -9.36
CA PRO A 124 -17.80 -1.97 -8.75
C PRO A 124 -18.59 -3.10 -9.43
N PHE A 125 -18.01 -3.82 -10.39
CA PHE A 125 -18.71 -4.90 -11.10
C PHE A 125 -18.88 -6.18 -10.26
N THR A 126 -18.17 -6.29 -9.14
CA THR A 126 -18.23 -7.42 -8.21
C THR A 126 -18.44 -6.94 -6.77
N GLN A 127 -18.96 -7.83 -5.92
CA GLN A 127 -19.16 -7.54 -4.48
C GLN A 127 -17.87 -7.73 -3.68
N PHE A 128 -17.74 -7.03 -2.55
CA PHE A 128 -16.64 -7.25 -1.62
C PHE A 128 -16.62 -8.69 -1.09
N HIS A 129 -15.44 -9.27 -0.99
CA HIS A 129 -15.23 -10.55 -0.34
C HIS A 129 -15.57 -10.41 1.15
N LYS A 130 -16.71 -10.96 1.58
CA LYS A 130 -17.09 -11.02 2.99
C LYS A 130 -16.25 -12.10 3.67
N GLN A 131 -15.08 -11.71 4.14
CA GLN A 131 -14.23 -12.61 4.92
C GLN A 131 -14.62 -12.55 6.41
N PRO A 132 -14.64 -13.69 7.11
CA PRO A 132 -14.81 -13.69 8.55
C PRO A 132 -13.66 -12.92 9.20
N LEU A 133 -13.97 -11.82 9.86
CA LEU A 133 -12.98 -10.96 10.47
C LEU A 133 -12.32 -11.67 11.66
N ILE A 134 -10.99 -11.66 11.70
CA ILE A 134 -10.25 -12.05 12.90
C ILE A 134 -10.58 -11.04 14.00
N THR A 135 -10.95 -11.51 15.19
CA THR A 135 -11.41 -10.65 16.30
C THR A 135 -10.30 -10.07 17.16
N SER A 136 -9.02 -10.42 16.91
CA SER A 136 -7.89 -10.00 17.72
C SER A 136 -6.69 -9.54 16.87
N ASN A 137 -6.25 -8.30 17.07
CA ASN A 137 -5.05 -7.76 16.42
C ASN A 137 -3.78 -8.55 16.75
N LYS A 138 -3.71 -9.18 17.93
CA LYS A 138 -2.60 -10.09 18.29
C LYS A 138 -2.57 -11.32 17.38
N VAL A 139 -3.75 -11.87 17.06
CA VAL A 139 -3.88 -13.01 16.15
C VAL A 139 -3.59 -12.58 14.72
N VAL A 140 -4.05 -11.39 14.30
CA VAL A 140 -3.71 -10.79 13.00
C VAL A 140 -2.19 -10.66 12.84
N LEU A 141 -1.51 -10.03 13.80
CA LEU A 141 -0.05 -9.84 13.74
C LEU A 141 0.71 -11.17 13.72
N ARG A 142 0.29 -12.15 14.55
CA ARG A 142 0.91 -13.48 14.54
C ARG A 142 0.71 -14.19 13.19
N ASN A 143 -0.49 -14.13 12.63
CA ASN A 143 -0.75 -14.72 11.31
C ASN A 143 0.07 -14.00 10.24
N TYR A 144 0.19 -12.69 10.31
CA TYR A 144 1.00 -11.90 9.39
C TYR A 144 2.47 -12.35 9.38
N ILE A 145 3.11 -12.41 10.55
CA ILE A 145 4.53 -12.75 10.68
C ILE A 145 4.80 -14.23 10.29
N PHE A 146 3.97 -15.16 10.76
CA PHE A 146 4.29 -16.60 10.67
C PHE A 146 3.55 -17.34 9.55
N LYS A 147 2.34 -16.89 9.18
CA LYS A 147 1.49 -17.52 8.16
C LYS A 147 1.35 -16.71 6.87
N ALA A 148 1.85 -15.48 6.84
CA ALA A 148 1.95 -14.68 5.63
C ALA A 148 3.39 -14.15 5.48
N TRP A 149 4.37 -14.96 5.89
CA TRP A 149 5.78 -14.58 5.92
C TRP A 149 6.34 -14.06 4.58
N PRO A 150 5.86 -14.47 3.37
CA PRO A 150 6.35 -13.87 2.14
C PRO A 150 6.01 -12.37 2.03
N ILE A 151 4.86 -11.95 2.55
CA ILE A 151 4.44 -10.54 2.59
C ILE A 151 5.36 -9.78 3.54
N ALA A 152 5.52 -10.30 4.76
CA ALA A 152 6.41 -9.70 5.76
C ALA A 152 7.87 -9.60 5.28
N LEU A 153 8.35 -10.62 4.56
CA LEU A 153 9.69 -10.60 3.96
C LEU A 153 9.80 -9.55 2.85
N ALA A 154 8.81 -9.49 1.94
CA ALA A 154 8.81 -8.49 0.87
C ALA A 154 8.83 -7.06 1.42
N GLU A 155 7.98 -6.77 2.43
CA GLU A 155 8.03 -5.49 3.14
C GLU A 155 9.38 -5.23 3.79
N GLY A 156 9.95 -6.22 4.50
CA GLY A 156 11.25 -6.09 5.14
C GLY A 156 12.36 -5.73 4.15
N ILE A 157 12.37 -6.38 2.98
CA ILE A 157 13.31 -6.09 1.89
C ILE A 157 13.11 -4.65 1.39
N LEU A 158 11.87 -4.23 1.15
CA LEU A 158 11.56 -2.88 0.68
C LEU A 158 12.00 -1.81 1.70
N ILE A 159 11.76 -2.04 2.99
CA ILE A 159 12.20 -1.14 4.07
C ILE A 159 13.72 -1.03 4.10
N VAL A 160 14.44 -2.16 4.03
CA VAL A 160 15.91 -2.15 4.03
C VAL A 160 16.46 -1.42 2.81
N LEU A 161 15.89 -1.66 1.62
CA LEU A 161 16.29 -0.97 0.39
C LEU A 161 16.04 0.54 0.48
N ALA A 162 14.89 0.94 1.01
CA ALA A 162 14.55 2.35 1.23
C ALA A 162 15.56 3.02 2.16
N ILE A 163 15.92 2.37 3.27
CA ILE A 163 16.93 2.87 4.22
C ILE A 163 18.30 3.01 3.55
N ILE A 164 18.75 2.00 2.80
CA ILE A 164 20.03 2.03 2.09
C ILE A 164 20.07 3.20 1.11
N ILE A 165 19.04 3.35 0.26
CA ILE A 165 18.97 4.44 -0.72
C ILE A 165 18.94 5.80 -0.02
N PHE A 166 18.17 5.94 1.07
CA PHE A 166 18.13 7.15 1.86
C PHE A 166 19.51 7.53 2.40
N ILE A 167 20.25 6.57 2.98
CA ILE A 167 21.60 6.83 3.50
C ILE A 167 22.55 7.23 2.37
N VAL A 168 22.58 6.48 1.27
CA VAL A 168 23.48 6.76 0.14
C VAL A 168 23.24 8.16 -0.43
N ARG A 169 21.98 8.57 -0.61
CA ARG A 169 21.62 9.89 -1.13
C ARG A 169 22.01 11.06 -0.22
N ASN A 170 22.07 10.85 1.10
CA ASN A 170 22.47 11.88 2.05
C ASN A 170 23.99 11.94 2.27
N LEU A 171 24.75 10.99 1.73
CA LEU A 171 26.21 10.96 1.77
C LEU A 171 26.87 11.49 0.49
N THR A 172 26.11 11.60 -0.61
CA THR A 172 26.54 12.11 -1.92
C THR A 172 25.98 13.50 -2.19
#